data_AF-A0A8I2YRU6-F1
#
_entry.id   AF-A0A8I2YRU6-F1
#
_cell.length_a   1.000
_cell.length_b   1.000
_cell.length_c   1.000
_cell.angle_alpha   90.00
_cell.angle_beta   90.00
_cell.angle_gamma   90.00
#
_symmetry.space_group_name_H-M   'P 1'
#
loop_
_entity.id
_entity.type
_entity.pdbx_description
1 polymer ?
#
loop_
_entity_poly.entity_id
_entity_poly.type
_entity_poly.pdbx_seq_one_letter_code
_entity_poly.pdbx_strand_id
1 'polypeptide(L)'
;MVVPTVLSPPEICCDIHNPDSFTLYLVVIPLQPKHVAHSRISKLTMSSLNDVALINALEDWRESTTISLHGEGFLFDLRPGLVMPTKVLDRIIACAHAHKIKTLADLHKETSWSSAELYGNQIINLILHHIPIPTVASPFMAIPLQQTVPGPTAAAGIKQRIHCSACHGEGHNGTFTSSTSLMYTFLIMFLSP
;
A
#
# COMPACT_ATOMS: atom_id res chain seq x y z
N MET A 1 -25.56 -13.31 -53.87
CA MET A 1 -25.28 -14.71 -53.51
C MET A 1 -24.24 -14.69 -52.39
N VAL A 2 -24.59 -15.15 -51.18
CA VAL A 2 -23.69 -15.17 -50.03
C VAL A 2 -23.06 -16.55 -49.96
N VAL A 3 -21.73 -16.63 -50.09
CA VAL A 3 -20.99 -17.87 -49.93
C VAL A 3 -20.93 -18.17 -48.42
N PRO A 4 -21.42 -19.32 -47.95
CA PRO A 4 -21.32 -19.67 -46.54
C PRO A 4 -19.85 -19.99 -46.23
N THR A 5 -19.22 -19.17 -45.40
CA THR A 5 -17.90 -19.45 -44.85
C THR A 5 -18.04 -20.64 -43.90
N VAL A 6 -17.58 -21.81 -44.32
CA VAL A 6 -17.50 -22.98 -43.45
C VAL A 6 -16.38 -22.71 -42.46
N LEU A 7 -16.75 -22.42 -41.21
CA LEU A 7 -15.79 -22.26 -40.11
C LEU A 7 -15.16 -23.64 -39.85
N SER A 8 -13.88 -23.81 -40.14
CA SER A 8 -13.15 -25.00 -39.75
C SER A 8 -13.08 -25.09 -38.23
N PRO A 9 -13.15 -26.30 -37.64
CA PRO A 9 -12.95 -26.45 -36.21
C PRO A 9 -11.53 -25.96 -35.84
N PRO A 10 -11.36 -25.40 -34.63
CA PRO A 10 -10.06 -24.92 -34.19
C PRO A 10 -9.05 -26.07 -34.15
N GLU A 11 -7.85 -25.83 -34.67
CA GLU A 11 -6.77 -26.83 -34.69
C GLU A 11 -6.31 -27.23 -33.28
N ILE A 12 -6.53 -26.35 -32.30
CA ILE A 12 -6.17 -26.55 -30.90
C ILE A 12 -7.44 -26.48 -30.05
N CYS A 13 -7.73 -27.55 -29.31
CA CYS A 13 -8.96 -27.69 -28.53
C CYS A 13 -8.95 -26.85 -27.24
N CYS A 14 -8.01 -27.15 -26.33
CA CYS A 14 -7.79 -26.43 -25.07
C CYS A 14 -6.42 -26.79 -24.49
N ASP A 15 -6.06 -26.09 -23.43
CA ASP A 15 -4.84 -26.28 -22.63
C ASP A 15 -4.76 -27.65 -21.94
N ILE A 16 -5.90 -28.30 -21.70
CA ILE A 16 -5.96 -29.67 -21.15
C ILE A 16 -5.50 -30.69 -22.20
N HIS A 17 -5.98 -30.57 -23.44
CA HIS A 17 -5.69 -31.55 -24.49
C HIS A 17 -4.40 -31.24 -25.26
N ASN A 18 -3.94 -29.99 -25.25
CA ASN A 18 -2.75 -29.56 -25.98
C ASN A 18 -1.84 -28.69 -25.08
N PRO A 19 -1.41 -29.15 -23.90
CA PRO A 19 -0.69 -28.33 -22.92
C PRO A 19 0.57 -27.67 -23.49
N ASP A 20 1.27 -28.36 -24.40
CA ASP A 20 2.48 -27.85 -25.05
C ASP A 20 2.23 -26.60 -25.91
N SER A 21 1.03 -26.50 -26.50
CA SER A 21 0.61 -25.34 -27.30
C SER A 21 0.36 -24.08 -26.46
N PHE A 22 0.27 -24.23 -25.13
CA PHE A 22 0.01 -23.12 -24.20
C PHE A 22 1.22 -22.79 -23.31
N THR A 23 2.38 -23.42 -23.54
CA THR A 23 3.61 -23.17 -22.77
C THR A 23 4.08 -21.72 -22.83
N LEU A 24 3.84 -21.02 -23.95
CA LEU A 24 4.12 -19.59 -24.09
C LEU A 24 3.30 -18.69 -23.14
N TYR A 25 2.20 -19.21 -22.60
CA TYR A 25 1.33 -18.50 -21.64
C TYR A 25 1.61 -18.89 -20.19
N LEU A 26 2.55 -19.81 -19.94
CA LEU A 26 3.00 -20.14 -18.58
C LEU A 26 3.90 -19.01 -18.05
N VAL A 27 3.28 -17.90 -17.68
CA VAL A 27 3.95 -16.80 -17.01
C VAL A 27 4.16 -17.19 -15.55
N VAL A 28 5.42 -17.40 -15.16
CA VAL A 28 5.79 -17.42 -13.74
C VAL A 28 5.63 -16.00 -13.23
N ILE A 29 4.51 -15.71 -12.57
CA ILE A 29 4.29 -14.42 -11.93
C ILE A 29 5.24 -14.37 -10.73
N PRO A 30 6.30 -13.52 -10.74
CA PRO A 30 7.18 -13.42 -9.60
C PRO A 30 6.37 -12.98 -8.39
N LEU A 31 6.62 -13.63 -7.26
CA LEU A 31 5.97 -13.27 -6.00
C LEU A 31 6.34 -11.82 -5.68
N GLN A 32 5.34 -10.94 -5.71
CA GLN A 32 5.58 -9.52 -5.47
C GLN A 32 6.12 -9.33 -4.05
N PRO A 33 7.14 -8.47 -3.85
CA PRO A 33 7.61 -8.11 -2.52
C PRO A 33 6.42 -7.67 -1.65
N LYS A 34 6.43 -8.07 -0.37
CA LYS A 34 5.38 -7.61 0.56
C LYS A 34 5.41 -6.09 0.61
N HIS A 35 4.31 -5.45 0.22
CA HIS A 35 4.17 -4.01 0.33
C HIS A 35 4.32 -3.59 1.80
N VAL A 36 5.05 -2.50 2.01
CA VAL A 36 5.17 -1.88 3.33
C VAL A 36 3.77 -1.43 3.77
N ALA A 37 3.33 -1.85 4.94
CA ALA A 37 2.04 -1.45 5.46
C ALA A 37 1.99 0.08 5.64
N HIS A 38 0.92 0.69 5.14
CA HIS A 38 0.66 2.11 5.36
C HIS A 38 0.34 2.38 6.84
N SER A 39 0.58 3.61 7.30
CA SER A 39 0.20 4.01 8.65
C SER A 39 -1.31 3.90 8.86
N ARG A 40 -1.73 3.39 10.03
CA ARG A 40 -3.14 3.49 10.46
C ARG A 40 -3.40 4.92 10.88
N ILE A 41 -4.28 5.61 10.17
CA ILE A 41 -4.61 7.02 10.41
C ILE A 41 -6.10 7.07 10.71
N SER A 42 -6.46 7.74 11.81
CA SER A 42 -7.85 7.99 12.16
C SER A 42 -8.52 8.83 11.08
N LYS A 43 -9.84 8.69 10.90
CA LYS A 43 -10.59 9.52 9.97
C LYS A 43 -10.32 11.00 10.29
N LEU A 44 -9.92 11.76 9.28
CA LEU A 44 -9.62 13.18 9.43
C LEU A 44 -10.90 13.91 9.85
N THR A 45 -10.86 14.56 11.01
CA THR A 45 -11.81 15.62 11.35
C THR A 45 -11.16 16.90 10.86
N MET A 46 -11.71 17.53 9.82
CA MET A 46 -11.24 18.84 9.34
C MET A 46 -11.34 19.82 10.52
N SER A 47 -10.23 20.13 11.17
CA SER A 47 -10.25 20.82 12.46
C SER A 47 -9.27 21.98 12.55
N SER A 48 -8.26 22.05 11.68
CA SER A 48 -7.32 23.18 11.63
C SER A 48 -7.49 24.05 10.39
N LEU A 49 -7.33 25.37 10.56
CA LEU A 49 -7.26 26.32 9.44
C LEU A 49 -6.09 25.99 8.50
N ASN A 50 -5.02 25.43 9.04
CA ASN A 50 -3.87 24.98 8.25
C ASN A 50 -4.20 23.78 7.36
N ASP A 51 -5.11 22.90 7.79
CA ASP A 51 -5.55 21.77 6.97
C ASP A 51 -6.29 22.26 5.74
N VAL A 52 -7.21 23.22 5.93
CA VAL A 52 -7.96 23.86 4.84
C VAL A 52 -7.01 24.57 3.87
N ALA A 53 -6.04 25.30 4.39
CA ALA A 53 -5.03 25.97 3.56
C ALA A 53 -4.19 24.98 2.74
N LEU A 54 -3.77 23.86 3.35
CA LEU A 54 -3.03 22.81 2.66
C LEU A 54 -3.88 22.16 1.56
N ILE A 55 -5.16 21.90 1.83
CA ILE A 55 -6.09 21.32 0.85
C ILE A 55 -6.20 22.21 -0.38
N ASN A 56 -6.46 23.50 -0.17
CA ASN A 56 -6.58 24.45 -1.27
C ASN A 56 -5.27 24.55 -2.06
N ALA A 57 -4.13 24.65 -1.37
CA ALA A 57 -2.83 24.72 -2.03
C ALA A 57 -2.51 23.46 -2.86
N LEU A 58 -2.90 22.28 -2.38
CA LEU A 58 -2.73 21.03 -3.12
C LEU A 58 -3.69 20.93 -4.32
N GLU A 59 -4.92 21.41 -4.20
CA GLU A 59 -5.86 21.47 -5.32
C GLU A 59 -5.41 22.47 -6.40
N ASP A 60 -4.99 23.68 -6.00
CA ASP A 60 -4.43 24.69 -6.91
C ASP A 60 -3.19 24.14 -7.63
N TRP A 61 -2.32 23.42 -6.91
CA TRP A 61 -1.16 22.77 -7.48
C TRP A 61 -1.55 21.68 -8.50
N ARG A 62 -2.57 20.86 -8.21
CA ARG A 62 -3.07 19.82 -9.13
C ARG A 62 -3.64 20.45 -10.40
N GLU A 63 -4.41 21.51 -10.27
CA GLU A 63 -5.00 22.23 -11.39
C GLU A 63 -3.91 22.84 -12.28
N SER A 64 -3.01 23.62 -11.68
CA SER A 64 -1.89 24.26 -12.38
C SER A 64 -1.00 23.24 -13.11
N THR A 65 -0.67 22.13 -12.45
CA THR A 65 0.16 21.07 -13.05
C THR A 65 -0.58 20.39 -14.21
N THR A 66 -1.90 20.20 -14.09
CA THR A 66 -2.71 19.61 -15.16
C THR A 66 -2.75 20.53 -16.39
N ILE A 67 -2.98 21.83 -16.19
CA ILE A 67 -2.91 22.84 -17.27
C ILE A 67 -1.54 22.81 -17.93
N SER A 68 -0.47 22.78 -17.13
CA SER A 68 0.90 22.82 -17.64
C SER A 68 1.27 21.59 -18.48
N LEU A 69 0.76 20.41 -18.14
CA LEU A 69 1.12 19.15 -18.82
C LEU A 69 0.21 18.81 -19.99
N HIS A 70 -1.07 19.15 -19.88
CA HIS A 70 -2.11 18.68 -20.79
C HIS A 70 -2.90 19.81 -21.47
N GLY A 71 -2.71 21.06 -21.03
CA GLY A 71 -3.49 22.20 -21.48
C GLY A 71 -4.83 22.32 -20.74
N GLU A 72 -5.45 23.49 -20.87
CA GLU A 72 -6.66 23.87 -20.12
C GLU A 72 -7.87 22.97 -20.43
N GLY A 73 -8.02 22.49 -21.67
CA GLY A 73 -9.15 21.64 -22.06
C GLY A 73 -9.27 20.36 -21.22
N PHE A 74 -8.15 19.81 -20.75
CA PHE A 74 -8.13 18.59 -19.96
C PHE A 74 -8.68 18.76 -18.54
N LEU A 75 -8.77 19.99 -18.02
CA LEU A 75 -9.42 20.24 -16.73
C LEU A 75 -10.91 19.94 -16.77
N PHE A 76 -11.57 20.21 -17.89
CA PHE A 76 -13.00 19.98 -18.04
C PHE A 76 -13.30 18.50 -18.28
N ASP A 77 -12.51 17.84 -19.13
CA ASP A 77 -12.78 16.46 -19.56
C ASP A 77 -12.29 15.41 -18.55
N LEU A 78 -11.09 15.59 -17.99
CA LEU A 78 -10.41 14.57 -17.18
C LEU A 78 -10.10 15.02 -15.75
N ARG A 79 -10.31 16.31 -15.45
CA ARG A 79 -10.11 16.95 -14.14
C ARG A 79 -8.65 16.89 -13.65
N PRO A 80 -8.32 17.61 -12.56
CA PRO A 80 -6.99 17.51 -11.91
C PRO A 80 -6.65 16.12 -11.34
N GLY A 81 -7.57 15.16 -11.45
CA GLY A 81 -7.38 13.74 -11.09
C GLY A 81 -6.31 13.03 -11.91
N LEU A 82 -6.01 13.54 -13.12
CA LEU A 82 -5.04 12.95 -14.03
C LEU A 82 -3.61 13.01 -13.48
N VAL A 83 -3.23 14.14 -12.86
CA VAL A 83 -1.91 14.32 -12.25
C VAL A 83 -1.81 13.63 -10.90
N MET A 84 -2.82 13.84 -10.05
CA MET A 84 -2.90 13.26 -8.72
C MET A 84 -4.32 12.78 -8.47
N PRO A 85 -4.56 11.47 -8.30
CA PRO A 85 -5.89 10.96 -7.97
C PRO A 85 -6.40 11.50 -6.63
N THR A 86 -7.71 11.73 -6.50
CA THR A 86 -8.31 12.24 -5.25
C THR A 86 -7.96 11.36 -4.04
N LYS A 87 -7.94 10.02 -4.21
CA LYS A 87 -7.53 9.10 -3.14
C LYS A 87 -6.10 9.34 -2.62
N VAL A 88 -5.19 9.78 -3.50
CA VAL A 88 -3.81 10.10 -3.14
C VAL A 88 -3.78 11.43 -2.39
N LEU A 89 -4.51 12.43 -2.89
CA LEU A 89 -4.66 13.71 -2.22
C LEU A 89 -5.22 13.55 -0.79
N ASP A 90 -6.34 12.85 -0.63
CA ASP A 90 -6.96 12.58 0.68
C ASP A 90 -5.98 11.89 1.64
N ARG A 91 -5.19 10.94 1.11
CA ARG A 91 -4.17 10.24 1.88
C ARG A 91 -3.05 11.18 2.31
N ILE A 92 -2.58 12.06 1.43
CA ILE A 92 -1.56 13.07 1.73
C ILE A 92 -2.05 13.98 2.85
N ILE A 93 -3.26 14.52 2.74
CA ILE A 93 -3.83 15.42 3.75
C ILE A 93 -3.92 14.71 5.11
N ALA A 94 -4.47 13.49 5.14
CA ALA A 94 -4.59 12.72 6.39
C ALA A 94 -3.22 12.41 7.01
N CYS A 95 -2.23 12.05 6.20
CA CYS A 95 -0.86 11.82 6.66
C CYS A 95 -0.15 13.10 7.12
N ALA A 96 -0.37 14.22 6.43
CA ALA A 96 0.21 15.51 6.77
C ALA A 96 -0.29 16.00 8.13
N HIS A 97 -1.61 15.96 8.34
CA HIS A 97 -2.22 16.27 9.64
C HIS A 97 -1.69 15.37 10.77
N ALA A 98 -1.46 14.08 10.48
CA ALA A 98 -0.88 13.14 11.45
C ALA A 98 0.66 13.21 11.55
N HIS A 99 1.30 14.19 10.89
CA HIS A 99 2.76 14.38 10.81
C HIS A 99 3.53 13.11 10.36
N LYS A 100 2.94 12.31 9.48
CA LYS A 100 3.51 11.05 8.95
C LYS A 100 4.38 11.25 7.73
N ILE A 101 4.17 12.32 6.96
CA ILE A 101 4.99 12.65 5.79
C ILE A 101 5.98 13.75 6.18
N LYS A 102 7.27 13.41 6.18
CA LYS A 102 8.37 14.37 6.39
C LYS A 102 9.36 14.35 5.23
N THR A 103 9.48 13.20 4.59
CA THR A 103 10.43 12.93 3.51
C THR A 103 9.74 12.35 2.29
N LEU A 104 10.47 12.32 1.17
CA LEU A 104 10.02 11.68 -0.06
C LEU A 104 9.75 10.18 0.13
N ALA A 105 10.55 9.52 0.95
CA ALA A 105 10.35 8.13 1.30
C ALA A 105 9.03 7.90 2.05
N ASP A 106 8.66 8.81 2.96
CA ASP A 106 7.39 8.73 3.67
C ASP A 106 6.21 8.93 2.71
N LEU A 107 6.31 9.91 1.81
CA LEU A 107 5.27 10.16 0.81
C LEU A 107 5.05 8.92 -0.07
N HIS A 108 6.14 8.32 -0.58
CA HIS A 108 6.07 7.11 -1.40
C HIS A 108 5.47 5.94 -0.61
N LYS A 109 5.95 5.72 0.63
CA LYS A 109 5.44 4.68 1.51
C LYS A 109 3.95 4.80 1.80
N GLU A 110 3.45 6.01 2.03
CA GLU A 110 2.08 6.21 2.50
C GLU A 110 1.05 6.27 1.37
N THR A 111 1.47 6.61 0.15
CA THR A 111 0.56 6.86 -0.98
C THR A 111 0.74 5.86 -2.13
N SER A 112 1.94 5.27 -2.28
CA SER A 112 2.34 4.53 -3.49
C SER A 112 2.04 5.30 -4.79
N TRP A 113 2.10 6.63 -4.74
CA TRP A 113 1.78 7.48 -5.89
C TRP A 113 2.92 7.41 -6.90
N SER A 114 2.61 6.96 -8.12
CA SER A 114 3.59 6.74 -9.20
C SER A 114 4.41 7.99 -9.55
N SER A 115 3.82 9.17 -9.42
CA SER A 115 4.49 10.44 -9.76
C SER A 115 5.18 11.08 -8.55
N ALA A 116 5.28 10.38 -7.41
CA ALA A 116 5.95 10.88 -6.23
C ALA A 116 7.43 11.21 -6.50
N GLU A 117 8.14 10.45 -7.34
CA GLU A 117 9.54 10.76 -7.66
C GLU A 117 9.71 12.09 -8.39
N LEU A 118 8.75 12.46 -9.25
CA LEU A 118 8.80 13.67 -10.06
C LEU A 118 8.34 14.91 -9.26
N TYR A 119 7.24 14.78 -8.53
CA TYR A 119 6.55 15.92 -7.91
C TYR A 119 6.64 15.93 -6.38
N GLY A 120 7.09 14.84 -5.77
CA GLY A 120 7.00 14.64 -4.33
C GLY A 120 7.71 15.71 -3.52
N ASN A 121 8.84 16.24 -4.00
CA ASN A 121 9.53 17.35 -3.33
C ASN A 121 8.68 18.62 -3.28
N GLN A 122 7.95 18.95 -4.35
CA GLN A 122 7.06 20.10 -4.39
C GLN A 122 5.91 19.91 -3.38
N ILE A 123 5.33 18.71 -3.35
CA ILE A 123 4.27 18.33 -2.42
C ILE A 123 4.75 18.40 -0.96
N ILE A 124 5.96 17.91 -0.67
CA ILE A 124 6.55 17.99 0.68
C ILE A 124 6.74 19.45 1.10
N ASN A 125 7.20 20.31 0.20
CA ASN A 125 7.35 21.73 0.51
C ASN A 125 6.01 22.38 0.83
N LEU A 126 4.94 22.06 0.10
CA LEU A 126 3.59 22.52 0.41
C LEU A 126 3.12 22.03 1.78
N ILE A 127 3.33 20.74 2.07
CA ILE A 127 2.98 20.14 3.38
C ILE A 127 3.70 20.87 4.51
N LEU A 128 5.03 21.02 4.42
CA LEU A 128 5.84 21.62 5.47
C LEU A 128 5.58 23.12 5.65
N HIS A 129 5.14 23.81 4.59
CA HIS A 129 4.76 25.21 4.65
C HIS A 129 3.49 25.42 5.49
N HIS A 130 2.46 24.57 5.30
CA HIS A 130 1.18 24.70 6.02
C HIS A 130 1.16 23.96 7.36
N ILE A 131 1.85 22.82 7.46
CA ILE A 131 1.89 21.97 8.64
C ILE A 131 3.36 21.76 9.02
N PRO A 132 3.98 22.75 9.70
CA PRO A 132 5.36 22.62 10.13
C PRO A 132 5.50 21.47 11.12
N ILE A 133 6.61 20.73 11.02
CA ILE A 133 6.91 19.65 11.97
C ILE A 133 7.17 20.31 13.33
N PRO A 134 6.51 19.85 14.41
CA PRO A 134 6.85 20.30 15.75
C PRO A 134 8.32 19.99 16.04
N THR A 135 9.16 21.02 16.09
CA THR A 135 10.51 20.90 16.66
C THR A 135 10.34 20.63 18.14
N VAL A 136 10.52 19.37 18.54
CA VAL A 136 10.70 19.02 19.95
C VAL A 136 11.99 19.71 20.41
N ALA A 137 11.83 20.87 21.06
CA ALA A 137 12.90 21.44 21.87
C ALA A 137 13.24 20.38 22.92
N SER A 138 14.42 19.77 22.81
CA SER A 138 14.89 18.78 23.76
C SER A 138 14.97 19.43 25.13
N PRO A 139 14.19 19.00 26.14
CA PRO A 139 14.36 19.46 27.51
C PRO A 139 15.50 18.66 28.15
N PHE A 140 16.66 18.59 27.50
CA PHE A 140 17.88 18.09 28.13
C PHE A 140 18.58 19.26 28.83
N MET A 141 17.95 19.77 29.88
CA MET A 141 18.69 20.45 30.94
C MET A 141 19.60 19.38 31.55
N ALA A 142 20.89 19.43 31.22
CA ALA A 142 21.90 18.57 31.80
C ALA A 142 22.02 18.85 33.31
N ILE A 143 21.26 18.12 34.11
CA ILE A 143 21.53 18.00 35.55
C ILE A 143 22.71 17.03 35.69
N PRO A 144 23.85 17.42 36.32
CA PRO A 144 24.92 16.48 36.59
C PRO A 144 24.44 15.49 37.66
N LEU A 145 24.07 14.29 37.23
CA LEU A 145 23.74 13.18 38.13
C LEU A 145 25.04 12.52 38.60
N GLN A 146 25.33 12.64 39.89
CA GLN A 146 26.38 11.88 40.57
C GLN A 146 26.18 10.38 40.31
N GLN A 147 27.28 9.74 39.91
CA GLN A 147 27.35 8.32 39.61
C GLN A 147 27.05 7.49 40.85
N THR A 148 26.09 6.58 40.75
CA THR A 148 26.06 5.35 41.54
C THR A 148 25.59 4.22 40.63
N VAL A 149 26.40 3.19 40.51
CA VAL A 149 26.24 1.99 39.69
C VAL A 149 26.11 0.80 40.67
N PRO A 150 25.62 -0.39 40.28
CA PRO A 150 24.35 -0.75 39.65
C PRO A 150 23.56 -1.81 40.46
N GLY A 151 22.26 -1.96 40.22
CA GLY A 151 21.46 -3.13 40.63
C GLY A 151 20.68 -3.70 39.44
N PRO A 152 20.75 -5.02 39.15
CA PRO A 152 20.10 -5.58 37.98
C PRO A 152 18.70 -6.09 38.33
N THR A 153 17.66 -5.51 37.74
CA THR A 153 16.38 -6.20 37.56
C THR A 153 15.81 -5.80 36.21
N ALA A 154 16.03 -6.67 35.23
CA ALA A 154 15.40 -6.63 33.93
C ALA A 154 13.91 -6.99 34.08
N ALA A 155 13.02 -6.02 33.91
CA ALA A 155 11.61 -6.28 33.67
C ALA A 155 11.41 -6.50 32.17
N ALA A 156 11.52 -7.76 31.74
CA ALA A 156 11.14 -8.19 30.41
C ALA A 156 9.63 -8.05 30.23
N GLY A 157 9.21 -7.22 29.27
CA GLY A 157 7.81 -7.10 28.87
C GLY A 157 7.27 -8.45 28.41
N ILE A 158 6.18 -8.90 29.03
CA ILE A 158 5.51 -10.14 28.70
C ILE A 158 4.86 -9.97 27.32
N LYS A 159 5.46 -10.57 26.28
CA LYS A 159 4.78 -10.82 25.01
C LYS A 159 3.60 -11.75 25.28
N GLN A 160 2.38 -11.23 25.16
CA GLN A 160 1.19 -12.07 25.17
C GLN A 160 1.33 -13.12 24.05
N ARG A 161 1.17 -14.38 24.42
CA ARG A 161 1.25 -15.51 23.49
C ARG A 161 -0.07 -15.57 22.74
N ILE A 162 0.00 -15.66 21.41
CA ILE A 162 -1.18 -15.75 20.55
C ILE A 162 -1.62 -17.22 20.54
N HIS A 163 -2.87 -17.45 20.91
CA HIS A 163 -3.51 -18.78 20.91
C HIS A 163 -4.29 -18.99 19.60
N CYS A 164 -4.38 -20.23 19.12
CA CYS A 164 -5.24 -20.57 17.99
C CYS A 164 -6.72 -20.58 18.43
N SER A 165 -7.61 -19.88 17.72
CA SER A 165 -9.04 -19.80 18.08
C SER A 165 -9.81 -21.11 17.91
N ALA A 166 -9.26 -22.09 17.18
CA ALA A 166 -9.90 -23.39 16.95
C ALA A 166 -9.49 -24.45 17.99
N CYS A 167 -8.19 -24.54 18.31
CA CYS A 167 -7.67 -25.58 19.21
C CYS A 167 -7.08 -25.03 20.52
N HIS A 168 -7.02 -23.72 20.70
CA HIS A 168 -6.49 -23.01 21.87
C HIS A 168 -5.02 -23.29 22.20
N GLY A 169 -4.29 -23.99 21.33
CA GLY A 169 -2.85 -24.23 21.47
C GLY A 169 -1.99 -23.01 21.18
N GLU A 170 -0.79 -22.96 21.77
CA GLU A 170 0.26 -21.98 21.47
C GLU A 170 1.25 -22.53 20.44
N GLY A 171 1.77 -21.66 19.54
CA GLY A 171 3.01 -21.95 18.79
C GLY A 171 2.89 -22.37 17.32
N HIS A 172 1.70 -22.52 16.73
CA HIS A 172 1.53 -22.94 15.32
C HIS A 172 1.07 -21.83 14.36
N ASN A 173 0.60 -20.67 14.87
CA ASN A 173 0.23 -19.52 14.02
C ASN A 173 1.44 -18.76 13.44
N GLY A 174 2.67 -19.25 13.65
CA GLY A 174 3.92 -18.59 13.22
C GLY A 174 4.78 -19.39 12.25
N THR A 175 4.45 -20.65 11.93
CA THR A 175 5.24 -21.47 11.01
C THR A 175 4.43 -21.73 9.75
N PHE A 176 4.66 -20.91 8.73
CA PHE A 176 4.29 -21.21 7.35
C PHE A 176 5.18 -22.35 6.87
N THR A 177 4.83 -23.59 7.23
CA THR A 177 5.44 -24.77 6.62
C THR A 177 4.59 -25.17 5.42
N SER A 178 5.19 -24.99 4.24
CA SER A 178 5.01 -25.87 3.09
C SER A 178 4.73 -27.30 3.56
N SER A 179 3.51 -27.81 3.34
CA SER A 179 3.26 -29.24 3.34
C SER A 179 2.47 -29.56 2.08
N THR A 180 3.22 -30.02 1.08
CA THR A 180 2.73 -30.94 0.07
C THR A 180 2.15 -32.18 0.76
N SER A 181 1.23 -32.85 0.06
CA SER A 181 0.74 -34.20 0.36
C SER A 181 -0.28 -34.34 1.49
N LEU A 182 -1.56 -34.42 1.11
CA LEU A 182 -2.46 -35.57 1.31
C LEU A 182 -3.89 -35.17 0.95
N MET A 183 -4.14 -35.01 -0.36
CA MET A 183 -5.50 -35.03 -0.94
C MET A 183 -5.50 -36.02 -2.10
N TYR A 184 -5.07 -37.24 -1.82
CA TYR A 184 -5.18 -38.36 -2.75
C TYR A 184 -5.47 -39.63 -1.95
N THR A 185 -6.75 -39.84 -1.61
CA THR A 185 -7.44 -41.15 -1.42
C THR A 185 -8.75 -41.01 -0.63
N PHE A 186 -9.69 -40.19 -1.09
CA PHE A 186 -11.09 -40.30 -0.61
C PHE A 186 -12.07 -39.85 -1.69
N LEU A 187 -12.00 -40.44 -2.90
CA LEU A 187 -13.16 -40.43 -3.81
C LEU A 187 -13.08 -41.51 -4.91
N ILE A 188 -12.90 -42.78 -4.54
CA ILE A 188 -13.26 -43.89 -5.44
C ILE A 188 -13.92 -44.99 -4.62
N MET A 189 -15.14 -44.75 -4.17
CA MET A 189 -16.14 -45.80 -3.96
C MET A 189 -17.50 -45.18 -4.32
N PHE A 190 -18.32 -45.96 -5.03
CA PHE A 190 -19.62 -45.61 -5.62
C PHE A 190 -19.56 -44.96 -7.01
N LEU A 191 -19.49 -45.80 -8.05
CA LEU A 191 -20.51 -45.88 -9.12
C LEU A 191 -20.15 -46.93 -10.19
N SER A 192 -20.67 -48.14 -10.01
CA SER A 192 -21.09 -49.12 -11.05
C SER A 192 -21.78 -50.27 -10.30
N PRO A 193 -22.86 -50.86 -10.81
CA PRO A 193 -22.98 -51.37 -12.18
C PRO A 193 -23.81 -50.52 -13.15
#